data_AF-A0A9D6UVR1-F1
#
_entry.id   AF-A0A9D6UVR1-F1
#
_cell.length_a   1.000
_cell.length_b   1.000
_cell.length_c   1.000
_cell.angle_alpha   90.00
_cell.angle_beta   90.00
_cell.angle_gamma   90.00
#
_symmetry.space_group_name_H-M   'P 1'
#
loop_
_entity.id
_entity.type
_entity.pdbx_description
1 polymer ?
#
loop_
_entity_poly.entity_id
_entity_poly.type
_entity_poly.pdbx_seq_one_letter_code
_entity_poly.pdbx_strand_id
1 'polypeptide(L)'
;TGPKGQTVLCAELPCAADRGTDESELREVVLGALGRAGIPVRCGVRRVVVRRLAQAYPVYLKGFREDLIRVKDWVDGIEGVVSLGRQGLFAHDNTHHTVAMAYAAEGCVGAGGVFDRERWAGHLRRFEGFVVED
;
A
#
# COMPACT_ATOMS: atom_id res chain seq x y z
N THR A 1 17.10 7.68 -17.47
CA THR A 1 17.79 6.56 -18.13
C THR A 1 18.70 5.89 -17.13
N GLY A 2 18.62 4.56 -16.98
CA GLY A 2 19.46 3.81 -16.03
C GLY A 2 20.94 3.76 -16.43
N PRO A 3 21.83 3.26 -15.56
CA PRO A 3 23.24 3.13 -15.87
C PRO A 3 23.46 2.18 -17.06
N LYS A 4 24.30 2.60 -18.02
CA LYS A 4 24.60 1.81 -19.22
C LYS A 4 25.22 0.45 -18.86
N GLY A 5 24.83 -0.59 -19.59
CA GLY A 5 25.37 -1.95 -19.41
C GLY A 5 24.91 -2.65 -18.13
N GLN A 6 23.86 -2.15 -17.48
CA GLN A 6 23.31 -2.74 -16.26
C GLN A 6 21.81 -2.95 -16.40
N THR A 7 21.33 -4.02 -15.77
CA THR A 7 19.90 -4.33 -15.64
C THR A 7 19.55 -4.30 -14.17
N VAL A 8 18.45 -3.64 -13.84
CA VAL A 8 17.85 -3.68 -12.49
C VAL A 8 16.62 -4.55 -12.56
N LEU A 9 16.56 -5.55 -11.69
CA LEU A 9 15.38 -6.38 -11.49
C LEU A 9 14.81 -6.05 -10.12
N CYS A 10 13.50 -5.82 -10.06
CA CYS A 10 12.75 -5.71 -8.82
C CYS A 10 11.90 -6.98 -8.67
N ALA A 11 11.93 -7.58 -7.49
CA ALA A 11 11.10 -8.73 -7.16
C ALA A 11 10.35 -8.41 -5.87
N GLU A 12 9.04 -8.63 -5.88
CA GLU A 12 8.20 -8.53 -4.70
C GLU A 12 7.96 -9.94 -4.15
N LEU A 13 8.21 -10.12 -2.86
CA LEU A 13 8.04 -11.38 -2.17
C LEU A 13 7.07 -11.17 -1.01
N PRO A 14 5.78 -11.52 -1.17
CA PRO A 14 4.84 -11.52 -0.06
C PRO A 14 5.34 -12.48 1.04
N CYS A 15 5.41 -12.01 2.27
CA CYS A 15 5.80 -12.83 3.41
C CYS A 15 5.10 -12.37 4.69
N ALA A 16 5.01 -13.28 5.66
CA ALA A 16 4.64 -12.93 7.02
C ALA A 16 5.72 -12.01 7.63
N ALA A 17 5.31 -11.17 8.59
CA ALA A 17 6.17 -10.15 9.19
C ALA A 17 7.38 -10.74 9.95
N ASP A 18 7.29 -11.99 10.39
CA ASP A 18 8.30 -12.72 11.15
C ASP A 18 9.29 -13.52 10.28
N ARG A 19 9.15 -13.48 8.96
CA ARG A 19 10.07 -14.19 8.06
C ARG A 19 11.43 -13.49 7.99
N GLY A 20 12.29 -13.82 8.96
CA GLY A 20 13.72 -13.56 8.92
C GLY A 20 14.35 -14.33 7.78
N THR A 21 14.78 -13.64 6.74
CA THR A 21 15.57 -14.22 5.65
C THR A 21 16.77 -13.32 5.44
N ASP A 22 17.96 -13.91 5.32
CA ASP A 22 19.15 -13.15 4.98
C ASP A 22 19.06 -12.63 3.53
N GLU A 23 19.77 -11.54 3.21
CA GLU A 23 19.81 -10.99 1.85
C GLU A 23 20.31 -12.03 0.82
N SER A 24 21.28 -12.85 1.21
CA SER A 24 21.85 -13.88 0.35
C SER A 24 20.84 -14.99 0.05
N GLU A 25 20.03 -15.38 1.04
CA GLU A 25 18.97 -16.37 0.85
C GLU A 25 17.87 -15.82 -0.08
N LEU A 26 17.46 -14.56 0.12
CA LEU A 26 16.46 -13.93 -0.74
C LEU A 26 16.94 -13.81 -2.19
N ARG A 27 18.22 -13.49 -2.40
CA ARG A 27 18.84 -13.50 -3.72
C ARG A 27 18.66 -14.87 -4.39
N GLU A 28 19.03 -15.95 -3.72
CA GLU A 28 18.94 -17.30 -4.32
C GLU A 28 17.47 -17.72 -4.55
N VAL A 29 16.55 -17.34 -3.67
CA VAL A 29 15.11 -17.55 -3.87
C VAL A 29 14.63 -16.85 -5.16
N VAL A 30 14.98 -15.58 -5.35
CA VAL A 30 14.57 -14.80 -6.53
C VAL A 30 15.24 -15.35 -7.79
N LEU A 31 16.54 -15.63 -7.78
CA LEU A 31 17.25 -16.19 -8.94
C LEU A 31 16.68 -17.56 -9.34
N GLY A 32 16.40 -18.42 -8.37
CA GLY A 32 15.76 -19.71 -8.61
C GLY A 32 14.35 -19.57 -9.19
N ALA A 33 13.55 -18.62 -8.68
CA ALA A 33 12.20 -18.34 -9.20
C ALA A 33 12.24 -17.82 -10.64
N LEU A 34 13.12 -16.86 -10.93
CA LEU A 34 13.34 -16.32 -12.28
C LEU A 34 13.78 -17.42 -13.26
N GLY A 35 14.67 -18.33 -12.84
CA GLY A 35 15.06 -19.49 -13.63
C GLY A 35 13.88 -20.41 -13.97
N ARG A 36 13.05 -20.75 -12.98
CA ARG A 36 11.84 -21.56 -13.19
C ARG A 36 10.80 -20.87 -14.08
N ALA A 37 10.73 -19.55 -14.03
CA ALA A 37 9.87 -18.74 -14.90
C ALA A 37 10.41 -18.56 -16.33
N GLY A 38 11.57 -19.14 -16.66
CA GLY A 38 12.17 -19.04 -18.00
C GLY A 38 12.96 -17.73 -18.24
N ILE A 39 13.25 -16.96 -17.19
CA ILE A 39 14.00 -15.70 -17.24
C ILE A 39 15.31 -15.82 -16.44
N PRO A 40 16.21 -16.77 -16.76
CA PRO A 40 17.41 -16.99 -15.96
C PRO A 40 18.36 -15.78 -16.05
N VAL A 41 18.86 -15.34 -14.90
CA VAL A 41 19.96 -14.36 -14.85
C VAL A 41 21.26 -15.07 -15.16
N ARG A 42 21.87 -14.74 -16.32
CA ARG A 42 23.09 -15.40 -16.83
C ARG A 42 24.39 -14.63 -16.57
N CYS A 43 24.31 -13.53 -15.85
CA CYS A 43 25.46 -12.67 -15.52
C CYS A 43 25.62 -12.54 -14.00
N GLY A 44 26.77 -12.02 -13.56
CA GLY A 44 27.05 -11.80 -12.14
C GLY A 44 26.16 -10.72 -11.54
N VAL A 45 25.46 -11.05 -10.44
CA VAL A 45 24.71 -10.08 -9.63
C VAL A 45 25.70 -9.21 -8.86
N ARG A 46 25.74 -7.91 -9.19
CA ARG A 46 26.68 -6.94 -8.58
C ARG A 46 26.23 -6.43 -7.23
N ARG A 47 24.91 -6.29 -7.03
CA ARG A 47 24.33 -5.72 -5.81
C ARG A 47 22.95 -6.29 -5.59
N VAL A 48 22.63 -6.57 -4.34
CA VAL A 48 21.28 -6.86 -3.87
C VAL A 48 20.91 -5.75 -2.88
N VAL A 49 19.63 -5.36 -2.88
CA VAL A 49 19.09 -4.41 -1.91
C VAL A 49 17.74 -4.95 -1.47
N VAL A 50 17.62 -5.29 -0.20
CA VAL A 50 16.36 -5.72 0.38
C VAL A 50 15.68 -4.55 1.09
N ARG A 51 14.37 -4.40 0.84
CA ARG A 51 13.48 -3.52 1.60
C ARG A 51 12.31 -4.33 2.11
N ARG A 52 12.03 -4.20 3.40
CA ARG A 52 10.93 -4.90 4.07
C ARG A 52 9.85 -3.90 4.41
N LEU A 53 8.64 -4.19 3.98
CA LEU A 53 7.46 -3.34 4.19
C LEU A 53 6.45 -4.13 5.01
N ALA A 54 6.40 -3.86 6.32
CA ALA A 54 5.52 -4.59 7.24
C ALA A 54 4.03 -4.35 6.93
N GLN A 55 3.70 -3.18 6.37
CA GLN A 55 2.33 -2.73 6.10
C GLN A 55 2.18 -2.31 4.62
N ALA A 56 2.65 -3.17 3.70
CA ALA A 56 2.57 -2.89 2.26
C ALA A 56 1.13 -2.87 1.73
N TYR A 57 0.33 -3.84 2.20
CA TYR A 57 -1.05 -4.07 1.76
C TYR A 57 -1.95 -4.35 2.97
N PRO A 58 -3.19 -3.82 3.00
CA PRO A 58 -4.23 -4.33 3.87
C PRO A 58 -4.44 -5.82 3.63
N VAL A 59 -4.58 -6.60 4.71
CA VAL A 59 -4.84 -8.04 4.64
C VAL A 59 -6.21 -8.30 5.24
N TYR A 60 -7.15 -8.73 4.40
CA TYR A 60 -8.53 -8.98 4.80
C TYR A 60 -8.66 -10.37 5.44
N LEU A 61 -8.39 -10.43 6.74
CA LEU A 61 -8.59 -11.64 7.52
C LEU A 61 -10.09 -11.92 7.71
N LYS A 62 -10.43 -13.15 8.10
CA LYS A 62 -11.82 -13.48 8.44
C LYS A 62 -12.30 -12.58 9.59
N GLY A 63 -13.43 -11.91 9.39
CA GLY A 63 -13.99 -10.96 10.36
C GLY A 63 -13.43 -9.54 10.29
N PHE A 64 -12.56 -9.23 9.31
CA PHE A 64 -11.96 -7.91 9.21
C PHE A 64 -12.98 -6.78 9.07
N ARG A 65 -14.14 -7.06 8.45
CA ARG A 65 -15.15 -6.03 8.15
C ARG A 65 -15.75 -5.49 9.44
N GLU A 66 -16.10 -6.37 10.37
CA GLU A 66 -16.66 -6.01 11.67
C GLU A 66 -15.64 -5.26 12.52
N ASP A 67 -14.38 -5.67 12.48
CA ASP A 67 -13.29 -5.00 13.18
C ASP A 67 -13.01 -3.61 12.57
N LEU A 68 -13.01 -3.49 11.24
CA LEU A 68 -12.81 -2.24 10.52
C LEU A 68 -13.94 -1.24 10.81
N ILE A 69 -15.20 -1.69 10.81
CA ILE A 69 -16.34 -0.83 11.17
C ILE A 69 -16.18 -0.31 12.60
N ARG A 70 -15.86 -1.18 13.57
CA ARG A 70 -15.65 -0.76 14.97
C ARG A 70 -14.56 0.30 15.11
N VAL A 71 -13.42 0.13 14.43
CA VAL A 71 -12.33 1.11 14.46
C VAL A 71 -12.75 2.40 13.75
N LYS A 72 -13.39 2.30 12.59
CA LYS A 72 -13.85 3.46 11.81
C LYS A 72 -14.85 4.31 12.59
N ASP A 73 -15.86 3.69 13.20
CA ASP A 73 -16.88 4.38 13.98
C ASP A 73 -16.25 5.11 15.19
N TRP A 74 -15.26 4.48 15.84
CA TRP A 74 -14.51 5.11 16.92
C TRP A 74 -13.69 6.32 16.44
N VAL A 75 -12.94 6.18 15.34
CA VAL A 75 -12.13 7.28 14.77
C VAL A 75 -13.01 8.44 14.30
N ASP A 76 -14.16 8.16 13.67
CA ASP A 76 -15.08 9.18 13.17
C ASP A 76 -15.65 10.05 14.31
N GLY A 77 -15.71 9.52 15.55
CA GLY A 77 -16.09 10.25 16.75
C GLY A 77 -15.03 11.20 17.30
N ILE A 78 -13.79 11.17 16.80
CA ILE A 78 -12.69 12.01 17.29
C ILE A 78 -12.67 13.33 16.52
N GLU A 79 -12.90 14.44 17.23
CA GLU A 79 -12.84 15.78 16.66
C GLU A 79 -11.43 16.10 16.12
N GLY A 80 -11.37 16.73 14.94
CA GLY A 80 -10.10 17.10 14.29
C GLY A 80 -9.32 15.92 13.68
N VAL A 81 -9.85 14.70 13.73
CA VAL A 81 -9.21 13.51 13.14
C VAL A 81 -10.02 13.01 11.95
N VAL A 82 -9.31 12.73 10.86
CA VAL A 82 -9.83 12.08 9.64
C VAL A 82 -8.88 10.96 9.23
N SER A 83 -9.44 9.84 8.80
CA SER A 83 -8.66 8.71 8.29
C SER A 83 -8.84 8.59 6.77
N LEU A 84 -7.75 8.43 6.03
CA LEU A 84 -7.77 8.32 4.56
C LEU A 84 -6.60 7.49 4.03
N GLY A 85 -6.67 7.14 2.75
CA GLY A 85 -5.63 6.38 2.05
C GLY A 85 -5.63 4.88 2.37
N ARG A 86 -4.70 4.16 1.75
CA ARG A 86 -4.61 2.69 1.79
C ARG A 86 -4.77 2.09 3.19
N GLN A 87 -4.01 2.58 4.17
CA GLN A 87 -4.07 2.05 5.54
C GLN A 87 -5.18 2.70 6.37
N GLY A 88 -5.48 3.98 6.15
CA GLY A 88 -6.49 4.70 6.93
C GLY A 88 -7.91 4.24 6.64
N LEU A 89 -8.22 3.92 5.37
CA LEU A 89 -9.50 3.32 4.97
C LEU A 89 -9.43 1.80 4.85
N PHE A 90 -8.25 1.22 5.09
CA PHE A 90 -7.98 -0.20 4.91
C PHE A 90 -8.42 -0.71 3.52
N ALA A 91 -8.09 0.07 2.49
CA ALA A 91 -8.50 -0.14 1.09
C ALA A 91 -7.29 -0.50 0.21
N HIS A 92 -7.49 -1.35 -0.79
CA HIS A 92 -6.48 -1.58 -1.82
C HIS A 92 -6.50 -0.41 -2.81
N ASP A 93 -5.55 0.51 -2.67
CA ASP A 93 -5.49 1.74 -3.47
C ASP A 93 -4.16 1.92 -4.19
N ASN A 94 -4.20 2.45 -5.41
CA ASN A 94 -3.02 3.03 -6.05
C ASN A 94 -2.71 4.43 -5.47
N THR A 95 -1.51 4.94 -5.76
CA THR A 95 -1.08 6.26 -5.28
C THR A 95 -2.04 7.39 -5.70
N HIS A 96 -2.57 7.34 -6.93
CA HIS A 96 -3.44 8.38 -7.44
C HIS A 96 -4.79 8.44 -6.69
N HIS A 97 -5.32 7.31 -6.22
CA HIS A 97 -6.48 7.29 -5.32
C HIS A 97 -6.19 7.99 -4.00
N THR A 98 -5.07 7.67 -3.35
CA THR A 98 -4.71 8.27 -2.06
C THR A 98 -4.49 9.79 -2.19
N VAL A 99 -3.91 10.25 -3.30
CA VAL A 99 -3.79 11.68 -3.60
C VAL A 99 -5.16 12.33 -3.83
N ALA A 100 -6.07 11.67 -4.56
CA ALA A 100 -7.43 12.16 -4.74
C ALA A 100 -8.19 12.26 -3.40
N MET A 101 -8.00 11.30 -2.49
CA MET A 101 -8.56 11.36 -1.13
C MET A 101 -8.02 12.55 -0.35
N ALA A 102 -6.72 12.86 -0.47
CA ALA A 102 -6.12 14.02 0.19
C ALA A 102 -6.73 15.33 -0.30
N TYR A 103 -6.92 15.50 -1.61
CA TYR A 103 -7.60 16.69 -2.16
C TYR A 103 -9.07 16.77 -1.73
N ALA A 104 -9.77 15.64 -1.66
CA ALA A 104 -11.13 15.62 -1.15
C ALA A 104 -11.21 16.03 0.33
N ALA A 105 -10.27 15.56 1.16
CA ALA A 105 -10.19 15.94 2.56
C ALA A 105 -9.87 17.44 2.73
N GLU A 106 -8.94 17.97 1.94
CA GLU A 106 -8.65 19.41 1.89
C GLU A 106 -9.89 20.22 1.52
N GLY A 107 -10.62 19.80 0.49
CA GLY A 107 -11.85 20.45 0.07
C GLY A 107 -12.99 20.41 1.09
N CYS A 108 -12.91 19.58 2.13
CA CYS A 108 -13.84 19.57 3.25
C CYS A 108 -13.51 20.62 4.32
N VAL A 109 -12.36 21.28 4.27
CA VAL A 109 -12.01 22.34 5.22
C VAL A 109 -12.63 23.67 4.76
N GLY A 110 -13.62 24.16 5.49
CA GLY A 110 -14.25 25.45 5.21
C GLY A 110 -13.38 26.65 5.59
N ALA A 111 -13.82 27.87 5.21
CA ALA A 111 -13.08 29.11 5.46
C ALA A 111 -12.80 29.41 6.95
N GLY A 112 -13.59 28.84 7.86
CA GLY A 112 -13.38 28.92 9.31
C GLY A 112 -12.49 27.81 9.90
N GLY A 113 -11.86 26.97 9.06
CA GLY A 113 -11.12 25.79 9.50
C GLY A 113 -11.99 24.63 9.98
N VAL A 114 -13.31 24.75 9.86
CA VAL A 114 -14.28 23.72 10.25
C VAL A 114 -14.34 22.65 9.16
N PHE A 115 -14.19 21.39 9.57
CA PHE A 115 -14.23 20.24 8.66
C PHE A 115 -15.68 19.79 8.41
N ASP A 116 -16.10 19.79 7.15
CA ASP A 116 -17.42 19.35 6.71
C ASP A 116 -17.50 17.81 6.70
N ARG A 117 -18.04 17.25 7.78
CA ARG A 117 -18.21 15.81 7.99
C ARG A 117 -19.23 15.18 7.02
N GLU A 118 -20.25 15.92 6.61
CA GLU A 118 -21.28 15.40 5.71
C GLU A 118 -20.71 15.24 4.30
N ARG A 119 -20.01 16.27 3.82
CA ARG A 119 -19.28 16.21 2.55
C ARG A 119 -18.22 15.11 2.56
N TRP A 120 -17.49 14.97 3.65
CA TRP A 120 -16.52 13.89 3.81
C TRP A 120 -17.16 12.50 3.73
N ALA A 121 -18.30 12.29 4.40
CA ALA A 121 -19.05 11.03 4.28
C ALA A 121 -19.50 10.74 2.84
N GLY A 122 -19.83 11.78 2.06
CA GLY A 122 -20.08 11.68 0.63
C GLY A 122 -18.86 11.21 -0.17
N HIS A 123 -17.68 11.75 0.13
CA HIS A 123 -16.42 11.32 -0.47
C HIS A 123 -16.07 9.87 -0.14
N LEU A 124 -16.24 9.45 1.13
CA LEU A 124 -16.00 8.06 1.54
C LEU A 124 -16.83 7.05 0.71
N ARG A 125 -18.11 7.33 0.49
CA ARG A 125 -18.98 6.49 -0.37
C ARG A 125 -18.49 6.42 -1.81
N ARG A 126 -17.92 7.51 -2.33
CA ARG A 126 -17.34 7.52 -3.68
C ARG A 126 -16.07 6.66 -3.76
N PHE A 127 -15.25 6.66 -2.69
CA PHE A 127 -14.01 5.89 -2.65
C PHE A 127 -14.23 4.38 -2.60
N GLU A 128 -15.40 3.91 -2.14
CA GLU A 128 -15.78 2.49 -2.22
C GLU A 128 -15.79 1.96 -3.67
N GLY A 129 -15.93 2.84 -4.66
CA GLY A 129 -15.86 2.50 -6.08
C GLY A 129 -14.45 2.55 -6.69
N PHE A 130 -13.41 2.86 -5.91
CA PHE A 130 -12.03 2.80 -6.40
C PHE A 130 -11.63 1.35 -6.68
N VAL A 131 -11.08 1.13 -7.87
CA VAL A 131 -10.62 -0.17 -8.34
C VAL A 131 -9.14 -0.05 -8.65
N VAL A 132 -8.33 -0.98 -8.13
CA VAL A 132 -6.89 -0.98 -8.40
C VAL A 132 -6.64 -1.14 -9.89
N GLU A 133 -5.80 -0.27 -10.44
CA GLU A 133 -5.34 -0.28 -11.83
C GLU A 133 -3.83 -0.58 -11.86
N ASP A 134 -3.42 -1.51 -12.73
CA ASP A 134 -2.02 -1.90 -12.97
C ASP A 134 -1.46 -1.30 -14.27
#